data_AF-A0A6M3LZX3-F1
#
_entry.id   AF-A0A6M3LZX3-F1
#
_cell.length_a   1.000
_cell.length_b   1.000
_cell.length_c   1.000
_cell.angle_alpha   90.00
_cell.angle_beta   90.00
_cell.angle_gamma   90.00
#
_symmetry.space_group_name_H-M   'P 1'
#
loop_
_entity.id
_entity.type
_entity.pdbx_description
1 polymer ?
#
loop_
_entity_poly.entity_id
_entity_poly.type
_entity_poly.pdbx_seq_one_letter_code
_entity_poly.pdbx_strand_id
1 'polypeptide(L)'
;MNKALVALAMMALASPVLADDDSIVVPNLTTLPFVVNNAGDMTSGYFKNWGSLSAENGTFTSASNRAVDQLHAHKCAVHFGIVRNAAGRIDPKDGIVTIACMQQDGAVVATDVPGALVDSTGGIGLKTSDVGDKALLLVQSAIRIPLVSE
;
A
#
# COMPACT_ATOMS: atom_id res chain seq x y z
N MET A 1 65.46 5.15 9.74
CA MET A 1 64.10 5.66 10.02
C MET A 1 63.12 4.63 9.44
N ASN A 2 62.64 3.67 10.25
CA ASN A 2 61.27 3.57 10.80
C ASN A 2 60.16 3.89 9.78
N LYS A 3 59.08 3.13 9.59
CA LYS A 3 58.55 1.82 10.00
C LYS A 3 57.28 1.64 9.13
N ALA A 4 56.91 0.41 8.79
CA ALA A 4 55.72 0.08 8.00
C ALA A 4 54.38 0.31 8.76
N LEU A 5 53.26 0.06 8.04
CA LEU A 5 51.84 0.03 8.44
C LEU A 5 51.18 1.41 8.56
N VAL A 6 50.01 1.67 7.97
CA VAL A 6 48.67 1.08 8.23
C VAL A 6 47.85 1.23 6.93
N ALA A 7 47.40 0.19 6.22
CA ALA A 7 46.42 -0.85 6.55
C ALA A 7 44.97 -0.34 6.70
N LEU A 8 44.08 -1.01 5.95
CA LEU A 8 42.63 -1.16 6.16
C LEU A 8 41.68 0.03 5.90
N ALA A 9 40.93 -0.18 4.80
CA ALA A 9 39.48 -0.37 4.84
C ALA A 9 38.62 0.65 5.60
N MET A 10 37.92 1.48 4.82
CA MET A 10 36.48 1.66 4.98
C MET A 10 35.92 1.64 3.55
N MET A 11 35.59 0.48 2.99
CA MET A 11 34.19 0.05 2.93
C MET A 11 33.29 1.15 3.48
N ALA A 12 32.98 2.14 2.64
CA ALA A 12 31.78 2.92 2.82
C ALA A 12 30.67 1.88 2.84
N LEU A 13 30.23 1.55 4.05
CA LEU A 13 28.98 0.85 4.29
C LEU A 13 27.95 1.73 3.58
N ALA A 14 27.63 1.34 2.33
CA ALA A 14 26.31 1.55 1.81
C ALA A 14 25.43 0.95 2.89
N SER A 15 24.96 1.80 3.80
CA SER A 15 23.92 1.43 4.72
C SER A 15 22.83 0.95 3.78
N PRO A 16 22.44 -0.33 3.78
CA PRO A 16 21.13 -0.61 3.24
C PRO A 16 20.23 0.35 4.00
N VAL A 17 19.46 1.15 3.27
CA VAL A 17 18.21 1.66 3.81
C VAL A 17 17.55 0.40 4.35
N LEU A 18 17.70 0.19 5.66
CA LEU A 18 16.95 -0.82 6.37
C LEU A 18 15.53 -0.36 6.08
N ALA A 19 14.82 -1.14 5.26
CA ALA A 19 13.39 -1.04 5.29
C ALA A 19 13.02 -1.13 6.77
N ASP A 20 12.24 -0.17 7.25
CA ASP A 20 11.67 -0.24 8.59
C ASP A 20 10.75 -1.46 8.56
N ASP A 21 11.31 -2.66 8.77
CA ASP A 21 10.61 -3.95 8.64
C ASP A 21 9.51 -4.09 9.69
N ASP A 22 9.50 -3.18 10.66
CA ASP A 22 8.50 -3.08 11.72
C ASP A 22 7.23 -2.36 11.27
N SER A 23 7.24 -1.63 10.14
CA SER A 23 6.04 -0.94 9.66
C SER A 23 5.99 -0.65 8.15
N ILE A 24 4.77 -0.66 7.59
CA ILE A 24 4.51 -0.13 6.25
C ILE A 24 4.13 1.34 6.37
N VAL A 25 4.89 2.22 5.72
CA VAL A 25 4.60 3.65 5.65
C VAL A 25 4.00 3.98 4.29
N VAL A 26 2.80 4.53 4.29
CA VAL A 26 2.13 4.99 3.07
C VAL A 26 1.98 6.52 3.14
N PRO A 27 2.66 7.28 2.26
CA PRO A 27 2.53 8.74 2.24
C PRO A 27 1.12 9.21 1.89
N ASN A 28 0.82 10.47 2.21
CA ASN A 28 -0.41 11.11 1.76
C ASN A 28 -0.50 11.16 0.21
N LEU A 29 -1.73 11.06 -0.32
CA LEU A 29 -2.07 11.10 -1.75
C LEU A 29 -1.42 9.95 -2.55
N THR A 30 -1.11 8.85 -1.86
CA THR A 30 -0.55 7.65 -2.48
C THR A 30 -1.66 6.82 -3.09
N THR A 31 -1.39 6.33 -4.30
CA THR A 31 -2.32 5.47 -5.03
C THR A 31 -1.87 4.02 -4.92
N LEU A 32 -2.68 3.20 -4.25
CA LEU A 32 -2.41 1.78 -4.01
C LEU A 32 -3.27 0.91 -4.95
N PRO A 33 -2.70 0.27 -5.97
CA PRO A 33 -3.40 -0.71 -6.79
C PRO A 33 -3.83 -1.93 -5.98
N PHE A 34 -5.06 -2.35 -6.20
CA PHE A 34 -5.59 -3.59 -5.65
C PHE A 34 -6.54 -4.25 -6.65
N VAL A 35 -6.84 -5.52 -6.43
CA VAL A 35 -7.84 -6.27 -7.20
C VAL A 35 -9.06 -6.47 -6.32
N VAL A 36 -10.23 -6.14 -6.87
CA VAL A 36 -11.51 -6.30 -6.18
C VAL A 36 -11.93 -7.77 -6.24
N ASN A 37 -12.13 -8.43 -5.10
CA ASN A 37 -12.52 -9.84 -5.04
C ASN A 37 -14.04 -10.04 -5.10
N ASN A 38 -14.80 -9.18 -4.44
CA ASN A 38 -16.26 -9.25 -4.38
C ASN A 38 -16.84 -7.85 -4.18
N ALA A 39 -17.95 -7.53 -4.83
CA ALA A 39 -18.75 -6.34 -4.57
C ALA A 39 -20.14 -6.76 -4.04
N GLY A 40 -20.22 -7.04 -2.75
CA GLY A 40 -21.47 -7.19 -1.99
C GLY A 40 -21.65 -6.03 -1.01
N ASP A 41 -22.34 -6.25 0.11
CA ASP A 41 -22.49 -5.24 1.19
C ASP A 41 -21.16 -4.86 1.85
N MET A 42 -20.19 -5.76 1.77
CA MET A 42 -18.77 -5.50 1.99
C MET A 42 -18.01 -5.82 0.72
N THR A 43 -17.10 -4.93 0.35
CA THR A 43 -16.12 -5.19 -0.70
C THR A 43 -14.80 -5.55 -0.07
N SER A 44 -14.16 -6.60 -0.60
CA SER A 44 -12.80 -6.97 -0.23
C SER A 44 -11.92 -7.05 -1.46
N GLY A 45 -10.62 -6.90 -1.26
CA GLY A 45 -9.63 -7.03 -2.31
C GLY A 45 -8.25 -7.34 -1.76
N TYR A 46 -7.29 -7.53 -2.66
CA TYR A 46 -5.89 -7.74 -2.30
C TYR A 46 -4.98 -6.80 -3.07
N PHE A 47 -3.91 -6.37 -2.43
CA PHE A 47 -2.89 -5.57 -3.09
C PHE A 47 -2.10 -6.45 -4.05
N LYS A 48 -1.92 -5.97 -5.28
CA LYS A 48 -1.12 -6.65 -6.28
C LYS A 48 -0.12 -5.67 -6.85
N ASN A 49 1.17 -6.01 -6.72
CA ASN A 49 2.20 -5.31 -7.45
C ASN A 49 2.08 -5.64 -8.95
N TRP A 50 1.76 -4.63 -9.76
CA TRP A 50 1.68 -4.73 -11.22
C TRP A 50 2.96 -4.23 -11.92
N GLY A 51 4.03 -4.01 -11.17
CA GLY A 51 5.22 -3.28 -11.61
C GLY A 51 5.01 -1.77 -11.50
N SER A 52 5.75 -1.00 -12.32
CA SER A 52 5.68 0.46 -12.28
C SER A 52 4.28 0.96 -12.60
N LEU A 53 3.63 1.62 -11.63
CA LEU A 53 2.28 2.19 -11.78
C LEU A 53 2.22 3.35 -12.79
N SER A 54 3.37 3.83 -13.27
CA SER A 54 3.54 4.77 -14.37
C SER A 54 4.84 4.48 -15.11
N ALA A 55 4.91 4.77 -16.41
CA ALA A 55 6.17 4.80 -17.16
C ALA A 55 7.14 5.93 -16.70
N GLU A 56 6.73 6.75 -15.73
CA GLU A 56 7.48 7.92 -15.27
C GLU A 56 8.18 7.69 -13.92
N ASN A 57 9.48 7.95 -13.92
CA ASN A 57 10.39 7.90 -12.79
C ASN A 57 10.22 9.15 -11.92
N GLY A 58 9.28 9.14 -10.97
CA GLY A 58 9.09 10.18 -9.95
C GLY A 58 9.21 9.64 -8.52
N THR A 59 9.56 10.50 -7.56
CA THR A 59 9.66 10.14 -6.13
C THR A 59 8.36 9.62 -5.54
N PHE A 60 7.21 10.15 -5.96
CA PHE A 60 5.88 9.65 -5.56
C PHE A 60 5.58 8.25 -6.10
N THR A 61 5.98 7.96 -7.34
CA THR A 61 5.88 6.61 -7.93
C THR A 61 6.73 5.61 -7.15
N SER A 62 7.93 6.01 -6.72
CA SER A 62 8.82 5.13 -5.94
C SER A 62 8.26 4.77 -4.56
N ALA A 63 7.66 5.75 -3.85
CA ALA A 63 7.05 5.51 -2.55
C ALA A 63 5.76 4.68 -2.66
N SER A 64 4.96 4.92 -3.71
CA SER A 64 3.76 4.12 -4.00
C SER A 64 4.12 2.67 -4.31
N ASN A 65 5.12 2.44 -5.16
CA ASN A 65 5.58 1.09 -5.50
C ASN A 65 6.12 0.37 -4.26
N ARG A 66 6.95 1.04 -3.43
CA ARG A 66 7.46 0.47 -2.18
C ARG A 66 6.34 0.06 -1.23
N ALA A 67 5.35 0.93 -1.02
CA ALA A 67 4.21 0.63 -0.16
C ALA A 67 3.43 -0.59 -0.66
N VAL A 68 3.16 -0.66 -1.96
CA VAL A 68 2.44 -1.79 -2.59
C VAL A 68 3.24 -3.08 -2.49
N ASP A 69 4.55 -3.02 -2.66
CA ASP A 69 5.46 -4.17 -2.50
C ASP A 69 5.38 -4.73 -1.10
N GLN A 70 5.46 -3.87 -0.08
CA GLN A 70 5.33 -4.28 1.31
C GLN A 70 3.92 -4.83 1.60
N LEU A 71 2.86 -4.17 1.15
CA LEU A 71 1.49 -4.64 1.33
C LEU A 71 1.28 -6.03 0.70
N HIS A 72 1.83 -6.26 -0.49
CA HIS A 72 1.76 -7.55 -1.16
C HIS A 72 2.58 -8.62 -0.43
N ALA A 73 3.81 -8.31 -0.01
CA ALA A 73 4.69 -9.24 0.71
C ALA A 73 4.08 -9.70 2.05
N HIS A 74 3.38 -8.80 2.76
CA HIS A 74 2.71 -9.08 4.03
C HIS A 74 1.26 -9.60 3.88
N LYS A 75 0.88 -10.00 2.66
CA LYS A 75 -0.45 -10.55 2.33
C LYS A 75 -1.59 -9.66 2.83
N CYS A 76 -1.41 -8.34 2.72
CA CYS A 76 -2.41 -7.40 3.17
C CYS A 76 -3.65 -7.45 2.27
N ALA A 77 -4.82 -7.31 2.87
CA ALA A 77 -6.11 -7.23 2.23
C ALA A 77 -6.76 -5.89 2.52
N VAL A 78 -7.64 -5.47 1.62
CA VAL A 78 -8.43 -4.25 1.75
C VAL A 78 -9.89 -4.62 1.98
N HIS A 79 -10.55 -3.96 2.93
CA HIS A 79 -11.94 -4.21 3.30
C HIS A 79 -12.65 -2.89 3.53
N PHE A 80 -13.90 -2.77 3.07
CA PHE A 80 -14.73 -1.61 3.38
C PHE A 80 -16.22 -1.96 3.26
N GLY A 81 -17.03 -1.32 4.11
CA GLY A 81 -18.47 -1.23 3.88
C GLY A 81 -18.74 -0.31 2.68
N ILE A 82 -19.82 -0.53 1.96
CA ILE A 82 -20.12 0.22 0.73
C ILE A 82 -21.19 1.30 0.94
N VAL A 83 -21.07 2.39 0.19
CA VAL A 83 -22.16 3.33 -0.10
C VAL A 83 -22.20 3.61 -1.59
N ARG A 84 -23.36 3.99 -2.13
CA ARG A 84 -23.46 4.49 -3.51
C ARG A 84 -23.42 6.00 -3.52
N ASN A 85 -22.48 6.57 -4.26
CA ASN A 85 -22.40 8.02 -4.44
C ASN A 85 -23.49 8.55 -5.38
N ALA A 86 -23.53 9.86 -5.59
CA ALA A 86 -24.52 10.52 -6.45
C ALA A 86 -24.51 10.03 -7.91
N ALA A 87 -23.39 9.45 -8.37
CA ALA A 87 -23.26 8.83 -9.69
C ALA A 87 -23.60 7.32 -9.70
N GLY A 88 -24.10 6.78 -8.58
CA GLY A 88 -24.46 5.37 -8.42
C GLY A 88 -23.26 4.42 -8.24
N ARG A 89 -22.05 4.97 -8.12
CA ARG A 89 -20.79 4.22 -8.01
C ARG A 89 -20.51 3.85 -6.56
N ILE A 90 -19.81 2.74 -6.35
CA ILE A 90 -19.44 2.18 -5.06
C ILE A 90 -18.29 3.00 -4.48
N ASP A 91 -18.51 3.55 -3.29
CA ASP A 91 -17.49 4.21 -2.48
C ASP A 91 -17.40 3.56 -1.09
N PRO A 92 -16.27 3.76 -0.38
CA PRO A 92 -16.15 3.33 1.01
C PRO A 92 -17.14 4.10 1.88
N LYS A 93 -17.87 3.39 2.73
CA LYS A 93 -18.72 4.00 3.74
C LYS A 93 -17.87 4.88 4.64
N ASP A 94 -18.38 6.08 4.92
CA ASP A 94 -17.71 7.11 5.74
C ASP A 94 -16.34 7.55 5.19
N GLY A 95 -16.00 7.18 3.95
CA GLY A 95 -14.68 7.45 3.35
C GLY A 95 -13.53 6.66 3.99
N ILE A 96 -13.84 5.56 4.68
CA ILE A 96 -12.86 4.74 5.40
C ILE A 96 -12.72 3.37 4.75
N VAL A 97 -11.46 2.96 4.62
CA VAL A 97 -11.05 1.64 4.13
C VAL A 97 -10.16 0.99 5.17
N THR A 98 -10.45 -0.26 5.54
CA THR A 98 -9.60 -1.02 6.45
C THR A 98 -8.56 -1.83 5.67
N ILE A 99 -7.29 -1.64 5.98
CA ILE A 99 -6.19 -2.48 5.50
C ILE A 99 -5.84 -3.48 6.60
N ALA A 100 -6.00 -4.77 6.31
CA ALA A 100 -5.67 -5.86 7.20
C ALA A 100 -4.41 -6.58 6.73
N CYS A 101 -3.36 -6.62 7.56
CA CYS A 101 -2.07 -7.24 7.22
C CYS A 101 -1.76 -8.39 8.18
N MET A 102 -1.08 -9.42 7.68
CA MET A 102 -0.58 -10.52 8.51
C MET A 102 0.77 -10.14 9.11
N GLN A 103 0.88 -10.21 10.43
CA GLN A 103 2.13 -10.03 11.18
C GLN A 103 2.98 -11.30 11.13
N GLN A 104 4.25 -11.19 11.52
CA GLN A 104 5.20 -12.31 11.47
C GLN A 104 4.82 -13.49 12.39
N ASP A 105 4.13 -13.21 13.49
CA ASP A 105 3.61 -14.20 14.45
C ASP A 105 2.27 -14.82 14.00
N GLY A 106 1.74 -14.40 12.85
CA GLY A 106 0.46 -14.84 12.30
C GLY A 106 -0.76 -14.07 12.81
N ALA A 107 -0.59 -13.08 13.69
CA ALA A 107 -1.66 -12.17 14.07
C ALA A 107 -2.06 -11.26 12.89
N VAL A 108 -3.26 -10.68 12.96
CA VAL A 108 -3.75 -9.75 11.95
C VAL A 108 -3.85 -8.36 12.57
N VAL A 109 -3.14 -7.41 11.97
CA VAL A 109 -3.32 -5.99 12.27
C VAL A 109 -4.32 -5.40 11.29
N ALA A 110 -5.27 -4.61 11.79
CA ALA A 110 -6.20 -3.85 10.98
C ALA A 110 -5.95 -2.35 11.19
N THR A 111 -5.83 -1.60 10.09
CA THR A 111 -5.63 -0.15 10.11
C THR A 111 -6.71 0.50 9.27
N ASP A 112 -7.48 1.41 9.87
CA ASP A 112 -8.47 2.21 9.16
C ASP A 112 -7.79 3.39 8.46
N VAL A 113 -8.10 3.54 7.18
CA VAL A 113 -7.44 4.44 6.26
C VAL A 113 -8.48 5.33 5.60
N PRO A 114 -8.42 6.66 5.82
CA PRO A 114 -9.18 7.62 5.03
C PRO A 114 -8.77 7.52 3.56
N GLY A 115 -9.73 7.24 2.69
CA GLY A 115 -9.43 6.93 1.30
C GLY A 115 -10.63 7.01 0.37
N ALA A 116 -10.32 7.14 -0.91
CA ALA A 116 -11.29 7.06 -2.00
C ALA A 116 -10.92 5.94 -2.96
N LEU A 117 -11.92 5.41 -3.66
CA LEU A 117 -11.69 4.42 -4.70
C LEU A 117 -11.64 5.09 -6.06
N VAL A 118 -10.80 4.56 -6.93
CA VAL A 118 -10.70 5.00 -8.32
C VAL A 118 -10.68 3.76 -9.21
N ASP A 119 -11.50 3.77 -10.26
CA ASP A 119 -11.50 2.70 -11.25
C ASP A 119 -10.23 2.72 -12.13
N SER A 120 -10.05 1.69 -12.96
CA SER A 120 -8.90 1.57 -13.87
C SER A 120 -8.81 2.71 -14.90
N THR A 121 -9.89 3.47 -15.12
CA THR A 121 -9.97 4.61 -16.04
C THR A 121 -9.75 5.96 -15.38
N GLY A 122 -9.55 6.01 -14.05
CA GLY A 122 -9.40 7.24 -13.29
C GLY A 122 -10.71 7.84 -12.77
N GLY A 123 -11.85 7.14 -12.91
CA GLY A 123 -13.14 7.57 -12.40
C GLY A 123 -13.27 7.33 -10.89
N ILE A 124 -13.81 8.30 -10.15
CA ILE A 124 -14.04 8.18 -8.70
C ILE A 124 -15.16 7.17 -8.41
N GLY A 125 -14.91 6.28 -7.44
CA GLY A 125 -15.76 5.16 -7.06
C GLY A 125 -15.69 4.00 -8.06
N LEU A 126 -16.15 2.82 -7.65
CA LEU A 126 -16.14 1.61 -8.49
C LEU A 126 -17.51 1.31 -9.09
N LYS A 127 -17.53 0.59 -10.21
CA LYS A 127 -18.73 -0.07 -10.75
C LYS A 127 -18.74 -1.52 -10.29
N THR A 128 -19.93 -2.14 -10.25
CA THR A 128 -20.04 -3.59 -10.00
C THR A 128 -19.27 -4.42 -11.03
N SER A 129 -19.10 -3.90 -12.26
CA SER A 129 -18.28 -4.54 -13.31
C SER A 129 -16.78 -4.57 -13.03
N ASP A 130 -16.30 -3.77 -12.07
CA ASP A 130 -14.87 -3.66 -11.76
C ASP A 130 -14.40 -4.79 -10.81
N VAL A 131 -15.31 -5.67 -10.38
CA VAL A 131 -14.97 -6.89 -9.65
C VAL A 131 -14.07 -7.78 -10.51
N GLY A 132 -12.94 -8.20 -9.94
CA GLY A 132 -11.90 -8.97 -10.63
C GLY A 132 -10.94 -8.11 -11.45
N ASP A 133 -11.19 -6.80 -11.58
CA ASP A 133 -10.32 -5.88 -12.29
C ASP A 133 -9.41 -5.09 -11.33
N LYS A 134 -8.43 -4.40 -11.90
CA LYS A 134 -7.55 -3.46 -11.19
C LYS A 134 -8.35 -2.22 -10.79
N ALA A 135 -8.36 -1.95 -9.50
CA ALA A 135 -8.82 -0.70 -8.92
C ALA A 135 -7.65 -0.02 -8.18
N LEU A 136 -7.87 1.24 -7.79
CA LEU A 136 -6.89 2.02 -7.05
C LEU A 136 -7.53 2.56 -5.77
N LEU A 137 -6.82 2.45 -4.65
CA LEU A 137 -7.13 3.15 -3.42
C LEU A 137 -6.28 4.42 -3.36
N LEU A 138 -6.94 5.58 -3.38
CA LEU A 138 -6.28 6.86 -3.13
C LEU A 138 -6.30 7.16 -1.64
N VAL A 139 -5.14 7.06 -1.01
CA VAL A 139 -4.95 7.34 0.43
C VAL A 139 -4.95 8.85 0.65
N GLN A 140 -5.82 9.36 1.52
CA GLN A 140 -6.04 10.81 1.73
C GLN A 140 -5.21 11.42 2.87
N SER A 141 -4.54 10.58 3.66
CA SER A 141 -3.66 11.00 4.75
C SER A 141 -2.54 9.99 4.92
N ALA A 142 -1.35 10.43 5.31
CA ALA A 142 -0.26 9.49 5.58
C ALA A 142 -0.66 8.49 6.68
N ILE A 143 -0.32 7.21 6.48
CA ILE A 143 -0.59 6.13 7.44
C ILE A 143 0.67 5.32 7.73
N ARG A 144 0.66 4.68 8.90
CA ARG A 144 1.67 3.70 9.32
C ARG A 144 0.93 2.44 9.77
N ILE A 145 1.29 1.30 9.18
CA ILE A 145 0.73 -0.01 9.52
C ILE A 145 1.81 -0.81 10.26
N PRO A 146 1.64 -1.14 11.56
CA PRO A 146 2.66 -1.86 12.31
C PRO A 146 2.66 -3.36 11.97
N LEU A 147 3.83 -3.91 11.66
CA LEU A 147 4.02 -5.31 11.23
C LEU A 147 4.47 -6.24 12.36
N VAL A 148 4.74 -5.67 13.53
CA VAL A 148 5.11 -6.37 14.77
C VAL A 148 4.17 -5.96 15.89
N SER A 149 3.96 -6.85 16.85
CA SER A 149 3.24 -6.54 18.09
C SER A 149 4.12 -5.62 18.95
N GLU A 150 3.60 -4.45 19.34
CA GLU A 150 4.25 -3.52 20.29
C GLU A 150 4.34 -4.10 21.71
#